data_AF-A0A1I7UA66-F1
#
_entry.id   AF-A0A1I7UA66-F1
#
_cell.length_a   1.000
_cell.length_b   1.000
_cell.length_c   1.000
_cell.angle_alpha   90.00
_cell.angle_beta   90.00
_cell.angle_gamma   90.00
#
_symmetry.space_group_name_H-M   'P 1'
#
loop_
_entity.id
_entity.type
_entity.pdbx_description
1 polymer ?
#
loop_
_entity_poly.entity_id
_entity_poly.type
_entity_poly.pdbx_seq_one_letter_code
_entity_poly.pdbx_strand_id
1 'polypeptide(L)' 'MQLDKSLDKPMSRVRRVPAPGDARACGRKLVLYVLTVCEDSCNPKHGKDIATLCCAQQCSEELIKEACCPSS' A
#
# COMPACT_ATOMS: atom_id res chain seq x y z
N MET A 1 28.58 21.73 -29.99
CA MET A 1 28.56 21.73 -28.51
C MET A 1 27.11 21.69 -28.06
N GLN A 2 26.82 20.88 -27.04
CA GLN A 2 25.49 20.56 -26.45
C GLN A 2 24.78 21.83 -25.91
N LEU A 3 23.46 21.91 -25.68
CA LEU A 3 22.60 21.14 -24.77
C LEU A 3 21.18 21.79 -24.78
N ASP A 4 20.18 21.11 -24.20
CA ASP A 4 18.87 21.63 -23.72
C ASP A 4 17.67 21.49 -24.71
N LYS A 5 16.50 20.95 -24.37
CA LYS A 5 15.87 20.52 -23.11
C LYS A 5 14.78 19.50 -23.46
N SER A 6 14.86 18.28 -22.92
CA SER A 6 13.75 17.34 -22.94
C SER A 6 12.57 17.96 -22.20
N LEU A 7 11.45 18.17 -22.89
CA LEU A 7 10.21 18.64 -22.28
C LEU A 7 9.66 17.53 -21.39
N ASP A 8 10.02 17.59 -20.10
CA ASP A 8 9.49 16.74 -19.05
C ASP A 8 8.01 17.08 -18.90
N LYS A 9 7.19 16.35 -19.65
CA LYS A 9 5.74 16.35 -19.51
C LYS A 9 5.45 15.99 -18.05
N PRO A 10 4.87 16.88 -17.21
CA PRO A 10 4.39 16.42 -15.93
C PRO A 10 3.27 15.43 -16.27
N MET A 11 3.53 14.14 -16.05
CA MET A 11 2.47 13.16 -15.91
C MET A 11 1.67 13.61 -14.69
N SER A 12 0.73 14.52 -14.90
CA SER A 12 -0.37 14.76 -13.98
C SER A 12 -1.06 13.40 -13.90
N ARG A 13 -0.68 12.63 -12.88
CA ARG A 13 -1.26 11.33 -12.63
C ARG A 13 -2.71 11.63 -12.32
N VAL A 14 -3.58 11.49 -13.33
CA VAL A 14 -5.01 11.62 -13.19
C VAL A 14 -5.39 10.88 -11.91
N ARG A 15 -5.82 11.64 -10.90
CA ARG A 15 -6.39 11.04 -9.70
C ARG A 15 -7.64 10.34 -10.18
N ARG A 16 -7.55 9.02 -10.38
CA ARG A 16 -8.71 8.16 -10.52
C ARG A 16 -9.41 8.21 -9.17
N VAL A 17 -10.32 9.17 -9.01
CA VAL A 17 -11.23 9.23 -7.87
C VAL A 17 -12.15 8.02 -8.06
N PRO A 18 -12.05 6.97 -7.22
CA PRO A 18 -13.00 5.87 -7.30
C PRO A 18 -14.39 6.43 -7.05
N ALA A 19 -15.41 5.88 -7.72
CA ALA A 19 -16.79 6.24 -7.47
C ALA A 19 -17.12 6.13 -5.96
N PRO A 20 -18.03 6.96 -5.42
CA PRO A 20 -18.46 6.85 -4.03
C PRO A 20 -19.07 5.45 -3.80
N GLY A 21 -18.32 4.59 -3.10
CA GLY A 21 -18.62 3.17 -2.91
C GLY A 21 -17.46 2.22 -3.27
N ASP A 22 -16.64 2.60 -4.25
CA ASP A 22 -15.47 1.83 -4.73
C ASP A 22 -14.15 2.26 -4.09
N ALA A 23 -14.19 3.26 -3.22
CA ALA A 23 -13.01 3.80 -2.56
C ALA A 23 -12.57 2.93 -1.37
N ARG A 24 -11.65 2.00 -1.63
CA ARG A 24 -10.57 1.61 -0.68
C ARG A 24 -11.01 1.07 0.69
N ALA A 25 -12.12 0.33 0.79
CA ALA A 25 -12.48 -0.34 2.05
C ALA A 25 -11.38 -1.31 2.51
N CYS A 26 -10.74 -2.01 1.57
CA CYS A 26 -9.70 -2.96 1.90
C CYS A 26 -8.47 -2.32 2.56
N GLY A 27 -7.94 -1.21 2.04
CA GLY A 27 -6.77 -0.55 2.64
C GLY A 27 -7.04 -0.10 4.07
N ARG A 28 -8.22 0.47 4.35
CA ARG A 28 -8.62 0.86 5.71
C ARG A 28 -8.83 -0.35 6.62
N LYS A 29 -9.47 -1.41 6.14
CA LYS A 29 -9.64 -2.66 6.89
C LYS A 29 -8.29 -3.31 7.20
N LEU A 30 -7.36 -3.30 6.25
CA LEU A 30 -6.04 -3.87 6.43
C LEU A 30 -5.23 -3.09 7.46
N VAL A 31 -5.25 -1.75 7.43
CA VAL A 31 -4.56 -0.94 8.44
C VAL A 31 -5.10 -1.23 9.84
N LEU A 32 -6.42 -1.32 10.00
CA LEU A 32 -7.03 -1.71 11.29
C LEU A 32 -6.62 -3.12 11.69
N TYR A 33 -6.59 -4.06 10.75
CA TYR A 33 -6.23 -5.43 11.04
C TYR A 33 -4.76 -5.57 11.42
N VAL A 34 -3.86 -4.88 10.72
CA VAL A 34 -2.44 -4.78 11.08
C VAL A 34 -2.26 -4.21 12.49
N LEU A 35 -2.98 -3.14 12.83
CA LEU A 35 -2.95 -2.56 14.18
C LEU A 35 -3.41 -3.55 15.25
N THR A 36 -4.42 -4.39 14.96
CA THR A 36 -4.85 -5.43 15.91
C THR A 36 -3.85 -6.58 16.05
N VAL A 37 -3.06 -6.85 15.00
CA VAL A 37 -2.15 -8.01 14.94
C VAL A 37 -0.76 -7.68 15.47
N CYS A 38 -0.28 -6.47 15.18
CA CYS A 38 1.06 -6.01 15.53
C CYS A 38 1.08 -5.05 16.73
N GLU A 39 -0.09 -4.57 17.17
CA GLU A 39 -0.28 -3.55 18.22
C GLU A 39 0.44 -2.20 17.96
N ASP A 40 1.16 -2.09 16.84
CA ASP A 40 1.91 -0.93 16.40
C ASP A 40 1.74 -0.71 14.88
N SER A 41 2.34 0.37 14.40
CA SER A 41 2.49 0.72 13.00
C SER A 41 3.22 -0.37 12.22
N CYS A 42 2.70 -0.71 11.03
CA CYS A 42 3.42 -1.58 10.11
C CYS A 42 4.78 -1.00 9.72
N ASN A 43 5.85 -1.77 9.89
CA ASN A 43 7.14 -1.44 9.30
C ASN A 43 7.51 -2.50 8.24
N PRO A 44 7.01 -2.35 7.00
CA PRO A 44 7.31 -3.31 5.94
C PRO A 44 8.78 -3.20 5.56
N LYS A 45 9.62 -4.12 6.07
CA LYS A 45 11.07 -4.17 5.79
C LYS A 45 11.41 -4.33 4.30
N HIS A 46 10.44 -4.70 3.45
CA HIS A 46 10.68 -5.09 2.05
C HIS A 46 9.93 -4.29 0.98
N GLY A 47 9.22 -3.21 1.33
CA GLY A 47 8.43 -2.47 0.33
C GLY A 47 7.37 -3.32 -0.38
N LYS A 48 7.01 -4.50 0.19
CA LYS A 48 5.90 -5.31 -0.26
C LYS A 48 4.62 -4.56 0.09
N ASP A 49 3.87 -4.22 -0.93
CA ASP A 49 2.56 -3.62 -0.77
C ASP A 49 1.55 -4.71 -0.35
N ILE A 50 1.53 -5.01 0.94
CA ILE A 50 0.54 -5.90 1.56
C ILE A 50 -0.89 -5.43 1.31
N ALA A 51 -1.12 -4.13 1.08
CA ALA A 51 -2.44 -3.68 0.66
C ALA A 51 -2.80 -4.22 -0.72
N THR A 52 -1.88 -4.18 -1.69
CA THR A 52 -2.14 -4.79 -2.99
C THR A 52 -2.39 -6.30 -2.89
N LEU A 53 -1.64 -7.01 -2.06
CA LEU A 53 -1.80 -8.46 -1.90
C LEU A 53 -3.10 -8.82 -1.17
N CYS A 54 -3.34 -8.22 0.00
CA CYS A 54 -4.51 -8.49 0.84
C CYS A 54 -5.83 -7.93 0.30
N CYS A 55 -5.75 -7.00 -0.65
CA CYS A 55 -6.92 -6.54 -1.39
C CYS A 55 -7.21 -7.39 -2.63
N ALA A 56 -6.22 -8.12 -3.15
CA ALA A 56 -6.41 -9.07 -4.23
C ALA A 56 -6.77 -10.48 -3.72
N GLN A 57 -6.26 -10.86 -2.55
CA GLN A 57 -6.43 -12.17 -1.94
C GLN A 57 -6.67 -12.05 -0.44
N GLN A 58 -7.25 -13.09 0.16
CA GLN A 58 -7.44 -13.12 1.60
C GLN A 58 -6.09 -13.28 2.32
N CYS A 59 -5.76 -12.32 3.18
CA CYS A 59 -4.57 -12.40 4.02
C CYS A 59 -4.87 -13.06 5.36
N SER A 60 -4.00 -13.97 5.74
CA SER A 60 -3.92 -14.56 7.06
C SER A 60 -3.09 -13.70 8.01
N GLU A 61 -3.34 -13.89 9.30
CA GLU A 61 -2.67 -13.17 10.38
C GLU A 61 -1.15 -13.41 10.38
N GLU A 62 -0.74 -14.66 10.09
CA GLU A 62 0.66 -15.08 9.99
C GLU A 62 1.42 -14.29 8.92
N LEU A 63 0.81 -14.11 7.74
CA LEU A 63 1.39 -13.34 6.64
C LEU A 63 1.58 -11.87 7.04
N ILE A 64 0.63 -11.31 7.79
CA ILE A 64 0.73 -9.94 8.28
C ILE A 64 1.89 -9.84 9.27
N LYS A 65 1.97 -10.75 10.24
CA LYS A 65 3.10 -10.78 11.18
C LYS A 65 4.42 -10.87 10.46
N GLU A 66 4.60 -11.83 9.55
CA GLU A 66 5.85 -11.98 8.79
C GLU A 66 6.20 -10.77 7.93
N ALA A 67 5.20 -10.15 7.28
CA ALA A 67 5.44 -9.04 6.36
C ALA A 67 5.63 -7.69 7.06
N CYS A 68 5.03 -7.51 8.24
CA CYS A 68 4.76 -6.20 8.82
C CYS A 68 5.37 -6.04 10.22
N CYS A 69 5.37 -7.12 11.03
CA CYS A 69 5.90 -7.14 12.38
C CYS A 69 6.52 -8.52 12.73
N PRO A 70 7.56 -8.99 12.00
CA PRO A 70 8.13 -10.34 12.20
C PRO A 70 8.93 -10.50 13.50
N SER A 71 8.88 -9.51 14.38
CA SER A 71 9.62 -9.48 15.65
C SER A 71 8.71 -9.10 16.83
N SER A 72 7.39 -9.19 16.64
CA SER A 72 6.37 -8.93 17.65
C SER A 72 5.88 -10.21 18.33
#